data_AF-A0A951DSN1-F1
#
_entry.id   AF-A0A951DSN1-F1
#
_cell.length_a   1.000
_cell.length_b   1.000
_cell.length_c   1.000
_cell.angle_alpha   90.00
_cell.angle_beta   90.00
_cell.angle_gamma   90.00
#
_symmetry.space_group_name_H-M   'P 1'
#
loop_
_entity.id
_entity.type
_entity.pdbx_description
1 polymer ?
#
loop_
_entity_poly.entity_id
_entity_poly.type
_entity_poly.pdbx_seq_one_letter_code
_entity_poly.pdbx_strand_id
1 'polypeptide(L)'
;NAWVRASAKRLLEFLRTVPDLVFALIFVEAFGLGPLAGVLALALHSTGALGKLFSEFVENVDIKPVEGVLASGGGKLAAIRFGVLPQVLAGFSSYTLLRFEINVREAAVLGYVGAGGIGEKLIEAIRKFYYTDVSAILILLIATVFLIDMGTDRLRAGLSRSL
;
A
#
# COMPACT_ATOMS: atom_id res chain seq x y z
N ASN A 1 23.97 11.83 0.24
CA ASN A 1 23.67 13.27 0.43
C ASN A 1 22.54 13.49 1.42
N ALA A 2 22.82 14.18 2.53
CA ALA A 2 21.83 14.48 3.57
C ALA A 2 20.61 15.25 3.04
N TRP A 3 20.83 16.16 2.09
CA TRP A 3 19.77 16.94 1.43
C TRP A 3 18.78 16.06 0.65
N VAL A 4 19.28 15.11 -0.15
CA VAL A 4 18.43 14.18 -0.92
C VAL A 4 17.56 13.34 0.03
N ARG A 5 18.14 12.84 1.13
CA ARG A 5 17.41 12.07 2.14
C ARG A 5 16.33 12.92 2.83
N ALA A 6 16.65 14.15 3.20
CA ALA A 6 15.71 15.06 3.85
C ALA A 6 14.54 15.41 2.92
N SER A 7 14.82 15.74 1.65
CA SER A 7 13.78 16.03 0.65
C SER A 7 12.89 14.82 0.38
N ALA A 8 13.47 13.63 0.23
CA ALA A 8 12.71 12.40 0.03
C ALA A 8 11.78 12.10 1.23
N LYS A 9 12.30 12.20 2.46
CA LYS A 9 11.50 11.98 3.68
C LYS A 9 10.33 12.97 3.77
N ARG A 10 10.56 14.25 3.48
CA ARG A 10 9.50 15.27 3.46
C ARG A 10 8.43 15.00 2.40
N LEU A 11 8.84 14.59 1.19
CA LEU A 11 7.90 14.24 0.13
C LEU A 11 7.01 13.05 0.53
N LEU A 12 7.61 11.99 1.08
CA LEU A 12 6.87 10.82 1.55
C LEU A 12 5.92 11.15 2.71
N GLU A 13 6.35 12.02 3.62
CA GLU A 13 5.52 12.53 4.70
C GLU A 13 4.33 13.34 4.17
N PHE A 14 4.54 14.17 3.15
CA PHE A 14 3.45 14.90 2.51
C PHE A 14 2.45 13.96 1.80
N LEU A 15 2.95 12.99 1.03
CA LEU A 15 2.09 12.04 0.33
C LEU A 15 1.19 11.24 1.27
N ARG A 16 1.67 10.87 2.47
CA ARG A 16 0.88 10.10 3.45
C ARG A 16 -0.03 10.95 4.35
N THR A 17 0.18 12.26 4.45
CA THR A 17 -0.64 13.11 5.33
C THR A 17 -1.91 13.60 4.65
N VAL A 18 -1.87 13.70 3.31
CA VAL A 18 -3.06 14.04 2.52
C VAL A 18 -4.00 12.83 2.50
N PRO A 19 -5.29 12.98 2.88
CA PRO A 19 -6.27 11.92 2.81
C PRO A 19 -6.51 11.42 1.37
N ASP A 20 -6.75 10.12 1.18
CA ASP A 20 -7.00 9.52 -0.13
C ASP A 20 -8.15 10.18 -0.89
N LEU A 21 -9.21 10.57 -0.18
CA LEU A 21 -10.35 11.27 -0.76
C LEU A 21 -9.94 12.59 -1.43
N VAL A 22 -8.98 13.31 -0.85
CA VAL A 22 -8.50 14.57 -1.42
C VAL A 22 -7.76 14.32 -2.72
N PHE A 23 -6.87 13.32 -2.75
CA PHE A 23 -6.21 12.93 -4.01
C PHE A 23 -7.21 12.43 -5.05
N ALA A 24 -8.20 11.64 -4.64
CA ALA A 24 -9.23 11.14 -5.54
C ALA A 24 -10.01 12.28 -6.19
N LEU A 25 -10.42 13.29 -5.42
CA LEU A 25 -11.11 14.47 -5.96
C LEU A 25 -10.21 15.23 -6.96
N ILE A 26 -8.94 15.46 -6.62
CA ILE A 26 -7.99 16.13 -7.53
C ILE A 26 -7.86 15.35 -8.85
N PHE A 27 -7.75 14.02 -8.79
CA PHE A 27 -7.59 13.20 -9.97
C PHE A 27 -8.86 12.99 -10.77
N VAL A 28 -10.03 12.99 -10.13
CA VAL A 28 -11.32 12.99 -10.81
C VAL A 28 -11.48 14.30 -11.60
N GLU A 29 -11.10 15.44 -11.05
CA GLU A 29 -11.12 16.71 -11.79
C GLU A 29 -10.09 16.73 -12.94
N ALA A 30 -8.91 16.13 -12.73
CA ALA A 30 -7.85 16.13 -13.73
C ALA A 30 -8.09 15.15 -14.89
N PHE A 31 -8.63 13.96 -14.61
CA PHE A 31 -8.74 12.86 -15.58
C PHE A 31 -10.19 12.43 -15.87
N GLY A 32 -11.16 12.99 -15.16
CA GLY A 32 -12.57 12.58 -15.20
C GLY A 32 -12.90 11.45 -14.23
N LEU A 33 -14.20 11.11 -14.20
CA LEU A 33 -14.74 10.00 -13.41
C LEU A 33 -14.16 8.67 -13.89
N GLY A 34 -13.81 7.79 -12.95
CA GLY A 34 -13.41 6.43 -13.26
C GLY A 34 -12.30 5.86 -12.37
N PRO A 35 -11.95 4.58 -12.58
CA PRO A 35 -11.04 3.82 -11.72
C PRO A 35 -9.61 4.38 -11.69
N LEU A 36 -9.18 5.08 -12.75
CA LEU A 36 -7.83 5.64 -12.82
C LEU A 36 -7.57 6.65 -11.70
N ALA A 37 -8.55 7.51 -11.38
CA ALA A 37 -8.42 8.50 -10.31
C ALA A 37 -8.24 7.83 -8.94
N GLY A 38 -8.99 6.75 -8.68
CA GLY A 38 -8.88 5.97 -7.45
C GLY A 38 -7.54 5.26 -7.33
N VAL A 39 -7.07 4.63 -8.42
CA VAL A 39 -5.76 3.96 -8.44
C VAL A 39 -4.62 4.95 -8.18
N LEU A 40 -4.64 6.12 -8.81
CA LEU A 40 -3.61 7.15 -8.59
C LEU A 40 -3.65 7.72 -7.17
N ALA A 41 -4.84 7.95 -6.62
CA ALA A 41 -5.01 8.42 -5.25
C ALA A 41 -4.38 7.44 -4.24
N LEU A 42 -4.80 6.16 -4.33
CA LEU A 42 -4.28 5.11 -3.45
C LEU A 42 -2.79 4.88 -3.65
N ALA A 43 -2.29 4.94 -4.90
CA ALA A 43 -0.88 4.74 -5.19
C ALA A 43 -0.01 5.84 -4.57
N LEU A 44 -0.40 7.11 -4.68
CA LEU A 44 0.36 8.22 -4.09
C LEU A 44 0.38 8.13 -2.56
N HIS A 45 -0.79 7.97 -1.95
CA HIS A 45 -0.89 7.86 -0.50
C HIS A 45 -0.12 6.65 0.04
N SER A 46 -0.26 5.48 -0.61
CA SER A 46 0.48 4.26 -0.28
C SER A 46 1.99 4.38 -0.47
N THR A 47 2.45 5.09 -1.51
CA THR A 47 3.88 5.33 -1.71
C THR A 47 4.45 6.14 -0.55
N GLY A 48 3.72 7.17 -0.08
CA GLY A 48 4.12 7.93 1.10
C GLY A 48 4.22 7.07 2.36
N ALA A 49 3.21 6.23 2.61
CA ALA A 49 3.15 5.36 3.78
C ALA A 49 4.26 4.29 3.77
N LEU A 50 4.39 3.53 2.67
CA LEU A 50 5.38 2.47 2.53
C LEU A 50 6.80 3.03 2.47
N GLY A 51 7.02 4.16 1.77
CA GLY A 51 8.36 4.72 1.64
C GLY A 51 8.99 5.12 2.97
N LYS A 52 8.20 5.66 3.91
CA LYS A 52 8.70 5.98 5.26
C LYS A 52 9.10 4.71 6.02
N LEU A 53 8.21 3.72 6.07
CA LEU A 53 8.45 2.46 6.76
C LEU A 53 9.63 1.69 6.16
N PHE A 54 9.71 1.62 4.83
CA PHE A 54 10.83 0.96 4.15
C PHE A 54 12.15 1.68 4.41
N SER A 55 12.16 3.02 4.48
CA SER A 55 13.34 3.77 4.89
C SER A 55 13.76 3.45 6.32
N GLU A 56 12.81 3.27 7.25
CA GLU A 56 13.12 2.92 8.64
C GLU A 56 13.69 1.50 8.75
N PHE A 57 13.14 0.53 8.01
CA PHE A 57 13.71 -0.82 7.95
C PHE A 57 15.15 -0.82 7.42
N VAL A 58 15.42 -0.10 6.33
CA VAL A 58 16.75 -0.02 5.73
C VAL A 58 17.75 0.71 6.65
N GLU A 59 17.31 1.74 7.38
CA GLU A 59 18.15 2.47 8.33
C GLU A 59 18.52 1.62 9.58
N ASN A 60 17.76 0.56 9.87
CA ASN A 60 17.97 -0.33 11.02
C ASN A 60 18.66 -1.66 10.67
N VAL A 61 19.18 -1.82 9.45
CA VAL A 61 19.89 -3.03 9.00
C VAL A 61 21.19 -3.21 9.79
N ASP A 62 21.46 -4.43 10.28
CA ASP A 62 22.76 -4.76 10.87
C ASP A 62 23.83 -4.77 9.76
N ILE A 63 24.92 -4.04 9.99
CA ILE A 63 26.00 -3.91 9.04
C ILE A 63 26.90 -5.16 9.00
N LYS A 64 26.90 -6.00 10.05
CA LYS A 64 27.79 -7.17 10.13
C LYS A 64 27.63 -8.16 8.97
N PRO A 65 26.41 -8.57 8.55
CA PRO A 65 26.25 -9.42 7.37
C PRO A 65 26.74 -8.75 6.07
N VAL A 66 26.61 -7.43 5.97
CA VAL A 66 27.08 -6.65 4.81
C VAL A 66 28.61 -6.67 4.74
N GLU A 67 29.28 -6.40 5.87
CA GLU A 67 30.74 -6.45 5.99
C GLU A 67 31.28 -7.86 5.76
N GLY A 68 30.59 -8.91 6.23
CA GLY A 68 30.97 -10.30 6.00
C GLY A 68 30.99 -10.67 4.51
N VAL A 69 30.00 -10.20 3.74
CA VAL A 69 29.97 -10.42 2.28
C VAL A 69 31.11 -9.68 1.58
N LEU A 70 31.40 -8.43 1.98
CA LEU A 70 32.50 -7.65 1.43
C LEU A 70 33.88 -8.26 1.76
N ALA A 71 34.07 -8.71 3.00
CA ALA A 71 35.31 -9.35 3.46
C ALA A 71 35.58 -10.68 2.74
N SER A 72 34.54 -11.36 2.28
CA SER A 72 34.64 -12.60 1.49
C SER A 72 34.95 -12.35 0.01
N GLY A 73 35.29 -11.11 -0.40
CA GLY A 73 35.56 -10.72 -1.78
C GLY A 73 34.31 -10.37 -2.58
N GLY A 74 33.13 -10.29 -1.95
CA GLY A 74 31.89 -9.91 -2.59
C GLY A 74 31.84 -8.41 -2.93
N GLY A 75 31.26 -8.07 -4.09
CA GLY A 75 31.04 -6.67 -4.48
C GLY A 75 29.81 -6.03 -3.82
N LYS A 76 29.58 -4.73 -4.08
CA LYS A 76 28.44 -3.96 -3.53
C LYS A 76 27.08 -4.59 -3.80
N LEU A 77 26.87 -5.14 -5.00
CA LEU A 77 25.61 -5.82 -5.35
C LEU A 77 25.39 -7.11 -4.55
N ALA A 78 26.47 -7.88 -4.28
CA ALA A 78 26.40 -9.05 -3.43
C ALA A 78 26.07 -8.65 -1.99
N ALA A 79 26.69 -7.59 -1.48
CA ALA A 79 26.42 -7.07 -0.15
C ALA A 79 24.96 -6.60 0.01
N ILE A 80 24.37 -5.96 -1.01
CA ILE A 80 22.94 -5.61 -1.01
C ILE A 80 22.08 -6.88 -1.04
N ARG A 81 22.35 -7.81 -1.95
CA ARG A 81 21.49 -8.99 -2.18
C ARG A 81 21.54 -10.01 -1.03
N PHE A 82 22.69 -10.19 -0.41
CA PHE A 82 22.92 -11.22 0.63
C PHE A 82 23.12 -10.64 2.03
N GLY A 83 23.53 -9.38 2.15
CA GLY A 83 23.67 -8.70 3.43
C GLY A 83 22.41 -7.93 3.82
N VAL A 84 21.86 -7.11 2.93
CA VAL A 84 20.76 -6.18 3.25
C VAL A 84 19.38 -6.78 2.99
N LEU A 85 19.16 -7.25 1.76
CA LEU A 85 17.84 -7.67 1.28
C LEU A 85 17.17 -8.73 2.18
N PRO A 86 17.86 -9.78 2.66
CA PRO A 86 17.23 -10.80 3.51
C PRO A 86 16.70 -10.21 4.82
N GLN A 87 17.38 -9.20 5.39
CA GLN A 87 16.99 -8.58 6.65
C GLN A 87 15.72 -7.73 6.52
N VAL A 88 15.50 -7.08 5.37
CA VAL A 88 14.37 -6.16 5.17
C VAL A 88 13.18 -6.81 4.46
N LEU A 89 13.39 -7.93 3.76
CA LEU A 89 12.37 -8.55 2.91
C LEU A 89 11.11 -8.95 3.70
N ALA A 90 11.27 -9.54 4.89
CA ALA A 90 10.16 -9.91 5.76
C ALA A 90 9.27 -8.70 6.09
N GLY A 91 9.90 -7.60 6.50
CA GLY A 91 9.23 -6.34 6.83
C GLY A 91 8.53 -5.74 5.62
N PHE A 92 9.22 -5.68 4.47
CA PHE A 92 8.66 -5.13 3.23
C PHE A 92 7.42 -5.90 2.80
N SER A 93 7.49 -7.22 2.76
CA SER A 93 6.36 -8.06 2.35
C SER A 93 5.19 -7.94 3.32
N SER A 94 5.44 -8.00 4.63
CA SER A 94 4.40 -7.85 5.66
C SER A 94 3.65 -6.52 5.56
N TYR A 95 4.38 -5.41 5.47
CA TYR A 95 3.77 -4.08 5.37
C TYR A 95 3.11 -3.81 4.01
N THR A 96 3.65 -4.37 2.92
CA THR A 96 3.00 -4.27 1.61
C THR A 96 1.65 -4.98 1.61
N LEU A 97 1.61 -6.18 2.18
CA LEU A 97 0.39 -6.98 2.33
C LEU A 97 -0.65 -6.25 3.21
N LEU A 98 -0.22 -5.71 4.36
CA LEU A 98 -1.08 -4.87 5.19
C LEU A 98 -1.63 -3.67 4.42
N ARG A 99 -0.78 -2.98 3.65
CA ARG A 99 -1.21 -1.82 2.88
C ARG A 99 -2.16 -2.19 1.75
N PHE A 100 -1.97 -3.35 1.14
CA PHE A 100 -2.89 -3.89 0.14
C PHE A 100 -4.29 -4.09 0.72
N GLU A 101 -4.42 -4.69 1.90
CA GLU A 101 -5.71 -4.88 2.59
C GLU A 101 -6.40 -3.53 2.86
N ILE A 102 -5.64 -2.55 3.38
CA ILE A 102 -6.13 -1.19 3.64
C ILE A 102 -6.63 -0.54 2.34
N ASN A 103 -5.83 -0.62 1.27
CA ASN A 103 -6.18 -0.02 -0.02
C ASN A 103 -7.45 -0.63 -0.64
N VAL A 104 -7.68 -1.93 -0.45
CA VAL A 104 -8.92 -2.60 -0.92
C VAL A 104 -10.15 -2.00 -0.22
N ARG A 105 -10.04 -1.75 1.09
CA ARG A 105 -11.11 -1.13 1.88
C ARG A 105 -11.32 0.32 1.47
N GLU A 106 -10.24 1.08 1.31
CA GLU A 106 -10.28 2.48 0.88
C GLU A 106 -10.87 2.62 -0.53
N ALA A 107 -10.57 1.71 -1.46
CA ALA A 107 -11.13 1.71 -2.81
C ALA A 107 -12.67 1.67 -2.83
N ALA A 108 -13.29 0.95 -1.89
CA ALA A 108 -14.75 0.94 -1.76
C ALA A 108 -15.31 2.30 -1.29
N VAL A 109 -14.57 3.04 -0.46
CA VAL A 109 -14.96 4.39 -0.04
C VAL A 109 -14.75 5.39 -1.18
N LEU A 110 -13.65 5.29 -1.91
CA LEU A 110 -13.35 6.20 -3.03
C LEU A 110 -14.36 6.10 -4.18
N GLY A 111 -15.02 4.94 -4.36
CA GLY A 111 -16.09 4.82 -5.34
C GLY A 111 -17.27 5.77 -5.12
N TYR A 112 -17.48 6.25 -3.88
CA TYR A 112 -18.49 7.27 -3.58
C TYR A 112 -18.21 8.62 -4.27
N VAL A 113 -16.93 9.01 -4.39
CA VAL A 113 -16.51 10.29 -4.99
C VAL A 113 -16.30 10.22 -6.50
N GLY A 114 -16.72 9.11 -7.13
CA GLY A 114 -16.58 8.93 -8.59
C GLY A 114 -15.23 8.38 -9.04
N ALA A 115 -14.42 7.86 -8.11
CA ALA A 115 -13.14 7.23 -8.39
C ALA A 115 -13.26 5.76 -8.87
N GLY A 116 -14.48 5.33 -9.22
CA GLY A 116 -14.76 4.00 -9.77
C GLY A 116 -14.95 2.88 -8.75
N GLY A 117 -15.20 1.66 -9.26
CA GLY A 117 -15.17 0.43 -8.47
C GLY A 117 -16.50 0.04 -7.80
N ILE A 118 -16.42 -0.85 -6.80
CA ILE A 118 -17.62 -1.40 -6.13
C ILE A 118 -18.38 -0.29 -5.37
N GLY A 119 -17.67 0.68 -4.80
CA GLY A 119 -18.28 1.83 -4.12
C GLY A 119 -19.17 2.67 -5.03
N GLU A 120 -18.82 2.78 -6.32
CA GLU A 120 -19.63 3.48 -7.33
C GLU A 120 -20.98 2.76 -7.52
N LYS A 121 -20.97 1.44 -7.60
CA LYS A 121 -22.18 0.63 -7.73
C LYS A 121 -23.06 0.68 -6.48
N LEU A 122 -22.44 0.71 -5.31
CA LEU A 122 -23.15 0.89 -4.05
C LEU A 122 -23.89 2.24 -4.03
N ILE A 123 -23.22 3.34 -4.36
CA ILE A 123 -23.86 4.66 -4.34
C ILE A 123 -24.90 4.81 -5.45
N GLU A 124 -24.69 4.18 -6.61
CA GLU A 124 -25.68 4.11 -7.69
C GLU A 124 -26.98 3.43 -7.23
N ALA A 125 -26.88 2.28 -6.57
CA ALA A 125 -28.03 1.54 -6.04
C ALA A 125 -28.77 2.33 -4.95
N ILE A 126 -28.04 2.99 -4.05
CA ILE A 126 -28.61 3.88 -3.02
C ILE A 126 -29.39 5.03 -3.67
N ARG A 127 -28.82 5.69 -4.68
CA ARG A 127 -29.47 6.81 -5.38
C ARG A 127 -30.73 6.40 -6.13
N LYS A 128 -30.79 5.14 -6.60
CA LYS A 128 -31.97 4.55 -7.28
C LYS A 128 -33.00 3.96 -6.30
N PHE A 129 -32.75 4.01 -4.99
CA PHE A 129 -33.58 3.37 -3.96
C PHE A 129 -33.72 1.85 -4.13
N TYR A 130 -32.72 1.19 -4.72
CA TYR A 130 -32.69 -0.26 -4.93
C TYR A 130 -32.14 -0.98 -3.70
N TYR A 131 -32.92 -1.01 -2.62
CA TYR A 131 -32.46 -1.54 -1.32
C TYR A 131 -32.04 -3.01 -1.35
N THR A 132 -32.65 -3.83 -2.22
CA THR A 132 -32.22 -5.22 -2.45
C THR A 132 -30.79 -5.25 -2.98
N ASP A 133 -30.47 -4.45 -4.00
CA ASP A 133 -29.13 -4.36 -4.59
C ASP A 133 -28.12 -3.79 -3.58
N VAL A 134 -28.52 -2.78 -2.80
CA VAL A 134 -27.69 -2.22 -1.72
C VAL A 134 -27.28 -3.31 -0.72
N SER A 135 -28.24 -4.11 -0.24
CA SER A 135 -27.97 -5.18 0.70
C SER A 135 -27.05 -6.27 0.11
N ALA A 136 -27.24 -6.63 -1.16
CA ALA A 136 -26.41 -7.61 -1.85
C ALA A 136 -24.97 -7.09 -2.03
N ILE A 137 -24.79 -5.84 -2.46
CA ILE A 137 -23.47 -5.21 -2.63
C ILE A 137 -22.74 -5.12 -1.29
N LEU A 138 -23.43 -4.76 -0.20
CA LEU A 138 -22.83 -4.71 1.14
C LEU A 138 -22.35 -6.07 1.61
N ILE A 139 -23.16 -7.12 1.45
CA ILE A 139 -22.76 -8.50 1.81
C ILE A 139 -21.54 -8.93 0.99
N LEU A 140 -21.53 -8.67 -0.32
CA LEU A 140 -20.40 -8.99 -1.19
C LEU A 140 -19.13 -8.25 -0.77
N LEU A 141 -19.23 -6.96 -0.48
CA LEU A 141 -18.10 -6.15 -0.01
C LEU A 141 -17.52 -6.71 1.29
N ILE A 142 -18.37 -7.00 2.28
CA ILE A 142 -17.93 -7.57 3.56
C ILE A 142 -17.26 -8.93 3.33
N ALA A 143 -17.88 -9.81 2.54
CA ALA A 143 -17.33 -11.12 2.23
C ALA A 143 -15.96 -11.02 1.53
N THR A 144 -15.84 -10.13 0.54
CA THR A 144 -14.57 -9.90 -0.18
C THR A 144 -13.48 -9.37 0.73
N VAL A 145 -13.77 -8.35 1.55
CA VAL A 145 -12.79 -7.79 2.49
C VAL A 145 -12.36 -8.85 3.50
N PHE A 146 -13.31 -9.62 4.05
CA PHE A 146 -13.02 -10.70 4.98
C PHE A 146 -12.14 -11.80 4.37
N LEU A 147 -12.43 -12.23 3.14
CA LEU A 147 -11.62 -13.23 2.44
C LEU A 147 -10.20 -12.74 2.17
N ILE A 148 -10.06 -11.46 1.79
CA ILE A 148 -8.76 -10.83 1.56
C ILE A 148 -7.98 -10.73 2.87
N ASP A 149 -8.59 -10.28 3.95
CA ASP A 149 -7.97 -10.18 5.27
C ASP A 149 -7.44 -11.55 5.73
N MET A 150 -8.30 -12.57 5.70
CA MET A 150 -7.92 -13.96 6.02
C MET A 150 -6.81 -14.52 5.11
N GLY A 151 -6.78 -14.14 3.83
CA GLY A 151 -5.73 -14.56 2.90
C GLY A 151 -4.40 -13.88 3.22
N THR A 152 -4.45 -12.57 3.44
CA THR A 152 -3.31 -11.70 3.72
C THR A 152 -2.64 -12.08 5.05
N ASP A 153 -3.44 -12.41 6.07
CA ASP A 153 -2.97 -12.92 7.35
C ASP A 153 -2.19 -14.22 7.24
N ARG A 154 -2.71 -15.18 6.47
CA ARG A 154 -2.01 -16.46 6.26
C ARG A 154 -0.69 -16.27 5.51
N LEU A 155 -0.68 -15.40 4.50
CA LEU A 155 0.52 -15.07 3.74
C LEU A 155 1.58 -14.41 4.64
N ARG A 156 1.17 -13.43 5.45
CA ARG A 156 2.04 -12.75 6.41
C ARG A 156 2.60 -13.71 7.47
N ALA A 157 1.76 -14.61 8.01
CA ALA A 157 2.19 -15.63 8.95
C ALA A 157 3.19 -16.62 8.32
N GLY A 158 2.97 -17.03 7.07
CA GLY A 158 3.91 -17.86 6.32
C GLY A 158 5.28 -17.20 6.12
N LEU A 159 5.30 -15.90 5.78
CA LEU A 159 6.52 -15.12 5.62
C LEU A 159 7.32 -15.02 6.93
N SER A 160 6.64 -14.84 8.07
CA SER A 160 7.29 -14.77 9.39
C SER A 160 7.89 -16.09 9.87
N ARG A 161 7.44 -17.23 9.32
CA ARG A 161 7.94 -18.57 9.68
C ARG A 161 9.05 -19.08 8.76
N SER A 162 9.20 -18.47 7.58
CA SER A 162 10.13 -18.93 6.54
C SER A 162 11.48 -18.19 6.57
N LEU A 163 11.62 -17.15 7.40
CA LEU A 163 12.79 -16.29 7.53
C LEU A 163 13.26 -16.30 8.99
#